data_AF-A0A1J3C6W9-F1
#
_entry.id   AF-A0A1J3C6W9-F1
#
_cell.length_a   1.000
_cell.length_b   1.000
_cell.length_c   1.000
_cell.angle_alpha   90.00
_cell.angle_beta   90.00
_cell.angle_gamma   90.00
#
_symmetry.space_group_name_H-M   'P 1'
#
loop_
_entity.id
_entity.type
_entity.pdbx_description
1 polymer ?
#
loop_
_entity_poly.entity_id
_entity_poly.type
_entity_poly.pdbx_seq_one_letter_code
_entity_poly.pdbx_strand_id
1 'polypeptide(L)'
;MCLNNILPILCFLLAVSFGYLSAEPSCGDSLFFRPNGTYDTNRRLLLSTLASNVSSRGGVYNVSIGEGPGKIYALGLCIPGT
;
A
#
# COMPACT_ATOMS: atom_id res chain seq x y z
N MET A 1 2.11 25.80 -44.11
CA MET A 1 3.30 25.78 -43.22
C MET A 1 2.79 25.93 -41.78
N CYS A 2 2.32 24.84 -41.15
CA CYS A 2 1.70 24.87 -39.81
C CYS A 2 2.09 23.66 -38.95
N LEU A 3 3.31 23.13 -39.10
CA LEU A 3 3.81 22.00 -38.31
C LEU A 3 4.63 22.41 -37.06
N ASN A 4 4.68 23.70 -36.70
CA ASN A 4 5.51 24.16 -35.58
C ASN A 4 4.87 24.08 -34.18
N ASN A 5 3.57 23.75 -34.09
CA ASN A 5 2.82 23.81 -32.81
C ASN A 5 2.39 22.44 -32.26
N ILE A 6 2.77 21.35 -32.93
CA ILE A 6 2.44 19.97 -32.52
C ILE A 6 3.38 19.44 -31.43
N LEU A 7 4.64 19.90 -31.44
CA LEU A 7 5.65 19.50 -30.45
C LEU A 7 5.25 19.84 -29.00
N PRO A 8 4.80 21.07 -28.65
CA PRO A 8 4.39 21.38 -27.28
C PRO A 8 3.13 20.60 -26.85
N ILE A 9 2.21 20.35 -27.78
CA ILE A 9 1.00 19.56 -27.52
C ILE A 9 1.36 18.10 -27.23
N LEU A 10 2.26 17.53 -28.01
CA LEU A 10 2.76 16.17 -27.81
C LEU A 10 3.50 16.05 -26.45
N CYS A 11 4.34 17.03 -26.10
CA CYS A 11 5.01 17.07 -24.81
C CYS A 11 4.01 17.17 -23.64
N PHE A 12 2.96 17.97 -23.77
CA PHE A 12 1.90 18.06 -22.77
C PHE A 12 1.17 16.72 -22.57
N LEU A 13 0.83 16.03 -23.67
CA LEU A 13 0.18 14.73 -23.59
C LEU A 13 1.07 13.65 -22.95
N LEU A 14 2.38 13.68 -23.25
CA LEU A 14 3.38 12.79 -22.63
C LEU A 14 3.62 13.11 -21.14
N ALA A 15 3.47 14.38 -20.74
CA ALA A 15 3.58 14.79 -19.33
C ALA A 15 2.31 14.47 -18.51
N VAL A 16 1.15 14.35 -19.16
CA VAL A 16 -0.11 13.95 -18.51
C VAL A 16 -0.25 12.42 -18.45
N SER A 17 0.48 11.68 -19.30
CA SER A 17 0.49 10.21 -19.30
C SER A 17 1.47 9.58 -18.30
N PHE A 18 2.13 10.37 -17.43
CA PHE A 18 2.74 9.81 -16.22
C PHE A 18 1.62 9.16 -15.40
N GLY A 19 1.51 7.83 -15.53
CA GLY A 19 0.55 7.03 -14.80
C GLY A 19 0.72 7.29 -13.32
N TYR A 20 -0.30 7.84 -12.69
CA TYR A 20 -0.38 7.89 -11.24
C TYR A 20 -0.33 6.44 -10.76
N LEU A 21 0.76 6.06 -10.11
CA LEU A 21 0.79 4.85 -9.28
C LEU A 21 -0.08 5.15 -8.05
N SER A 22 -1.40 5.08 -8.22
CA SER A 22 -2.31 4.99 -7.08
C SER A 22 -2.18 3.58 -6.53
N ALA A 23 -1.68 3.45 -5.31
CA ALA A 23 -1.93 2.26 -4.52
C ALA A 23 -3.41 2.34 -4.11
N GLU A 24 -4.31 1.89 -4.99
CA GLU A 24 -5.74 1.88 -4.69
C GLU A 24 -5.97 0.85 -3.57
N PRO A 25 -6.47 1.25 -2.40
CA PRO A 25 -6.73 0.31 -1.32
C PRO A 25 -7.89 -0.59 -1.73
N SER A 26 -7.58 -1.85 -2.08
CA SER A 26 -8.59 -2.88 -2.27
C SER A 26 -8.91 -3.55 -0.93
N CYS A 27 -10.18 -3.55 -0.58
CA CYS A 27 -10.68 -4.37 0.53
C CYS A 27 -11.16 -5.72 -0.03
N GLY A 28 -10.92 -6.80 0.70
CA GLY A 28 -11.49 -8.10 0.33
C GLY A 28 -13.01 -8.12 0.45
N ASP A 29 -13.66 -9.12 -0.16
CA ASP A 29 -15.12 -9.22 -0.27
C ASP A 29 -15.88 -9.26 1.08
N SER A 30 -15.17 -9.59 2.17
CA SER A 30 -15.71 -9.58 3.54
C SER A 30 -15.14 -8.40 4.32
N LEU A 31 -15.91 -7.32 4.42
CA LEU A 31 -15.49 -6.09 5.13
C LEU A 31 -15.72 -6.12 6.64
N PHE A 32 -16.39 -7.14 7.18
CA PHE A 32 -16.87 -7.13 8.56
C PHE A 32 -16.17 -8.18 9.41
N PHE A 33 -15.54 -7.72 10.50
CA PHE A 33 -15.04 -8.55 11.57
C PHE A 33 -15.76 -8.22 12.87
N ARG A 34 -15.82 -9.19 13.78
CA ARG A 34 -16.41 -8.99 15.11
C ARG A 34 -15.49 -8.08 15.95
N PRO A 35 -15.99 -6.93 16.47
CA PRO A 35 -15.22 -6.10 17.39
C PRO A 35 -14.77 -6.88 18.61
N ASN A 36 -13.56 -6.63 19.09
CA ASN A 36 -12.91 -7.32 20.21
C ASN A 36 -12.78 -8.86 20.02
N GLY A 37 -12.99 -9.37 18.80
CA GLY A 37 -12.65 -10.75 18.46
C GLY A 37 -11.15 -10.92 18.25
N THR A 38 -10.70 -12.18 18.13
CA THR A 38 -9.28 -12.52 17.93
C THR A 38 -8.67 -11.80 16.73
N TYR A 39 -9.38 -11.72 15.61
CA TYR A 39 -8.94 -10.99 14.42
C TYR A 39 -8.74 -9.49 14.69
N ASP A 40 -9.70 -8.85 15.39
CA ASP A 40 -9.60 -7.41 15.72
C ASP A 40 -8.42 -7.13 16.64
N THR A 41 -8.23 -7.94 17.69
CA THR A 41 -7.08 -7.81 18.60
C THR A 41 -5.76 -7.98 17.85
N ASN A 42 -5.64 -9.02 17.01
CA ASN A 42 -4.43 -9.26 16.22
C ASN A 42 -4.19 -8.13 15.20
N ARG A 43 -5.25 -7.59 14.60
CA ARG A 43 -5.18 -6.47 13.65
C ARG A 43 -4.68 -5.21 14.35
N ARG A 44 -5.19 -4.89 15.54
CA ARG A 44 -4.73 -3.72 16.32
C ARG A 44 -3.25 -3.85 16.69
N LEU A 45 -2.81 -5.04 17.11
CA LEU A 45 -1.40 -5.32 17.41
C LEU A 45 -0.52 -5.19 16.16
N LEU A 46 -0.98 -5.73 15.03
CA LEU A 46 -0.26 -5.59 13.76
C LEU A 46 -0.08 -4.11 13.42
N LEU A 47 -1.18 -3.35 13.38
CA LEU A 47 -1.16 -1.95 12.95
C LEU A 47 -0.36 -1.05 13.90
N SER A 48 -0.27 -1.37 15.20
CA SER A 48 0.53 -0.60 16.15
C SER A 48 2.04 -0.85 16.02
N THR A 49 2.45 -1.99 15.45
CA THR A 49 3.87 -2.40 15.38
C THR A 49 4.41 -2.48 13.96
N LEU A 50 3.57 -2.42 12.93
CA LEU A 50 3.98 -2.64 11.55
C LEU A 50 5.00 -1.60 11.10
N ALA A 51 4.72 -0.30 11.28
CA ALA A 51 5.59 0.78 10.82
C ALA A 51 6.99 0.70 11.47
N SER A 52 7.07 0.51 12.79
CA SER A 52 8.35 0.42 13.50
C SER A 52 9.15 -0.82 13.09
N ASN A 53 8.49 -1.96 12.86
CA ASN A 53 9.15 -3.16 12.34
C ASN A 53 9.67 -2.96 10.91
N VAL A 54 8.92 -2.30 10.03
CA VAL A 54 9.37 -2.01 8.67
C VAL A 54 10.60 -1.09 8.70
N SER A 55 10.54 0.01 9.46
CA SER A 55 11.66 0.96 9.56
C SER A 55 12.92 0.32 10.17
N SER A 56 12.77 -0.52 11.19
CA SER A 56 13.92 -1.18 11.84
C SER A 56 14.53 -2.33 11.02
N ARG A 57 13.84 -2.84 10.00
CA ARG A 57 14.26 -4.00 9.19
C ARG A 57 14.65 -3.63 7.75
N GLY A 58 15.05 -2.39 7.51
CA GLY A 58 15.55 -1.95 6.20
C GLY A 58 14.45 -1.74 5.17
N GLY A 59 13.22 -1.43 5.61
CA GLY A 59 12.14 -0.97 4.74
C GLY A 59 11.24 -2.07 4.19
N VAL A 60 11.41 -3.33 4.57
CA VAL A 60 10.51 -4.44 4.21
C VAL A 60 10.27 -5.34 5.42
N TYR A 61 9.02 -5.68 5.68
CA TYR A 61 8.67 -6.61 6.76
C TYR A 61 7.49 -7.50 6.40
N ASN A 62 7.70 -8.82 6.40
CA ASN A 62 6.67 -9.84 6.23
C ASN A 62 6.38 -10.50 7.59
N VAL A 63 5.11 -10.55 7.98
CA VAL A 63 4.69 -11.08 9.28
C VAL A 63 3.33 -11.77 9.20
N SER A 64 3.17 -12.80 10.06
CA SER A 64 1.86 -13.36 10.37
C SER A 64 1.59 -13.30 11.87
N ILE A 65 0.37 -12.92 12.26
CA ILE A 65 -0.05 -12.82 13.67
C ILE A 65 -1.30 -13.68 13.89
N GLY A 66 -1.30 -14.48 14.96
CA GLY A 66 -2.44 -15.29 15.38
C GLY A 66 -2.53 -16.64 14.68
N GLU A 67 -3.61 -17.36 15.00
CA GLU A 67 -3.92 -18.71 14.52
C GLU A 67 -5.39 -18.84 14.13
N GLY A 68 -5.71 -19.88 13.34
CA GLY A 68 -7.08 -20.18 12.92
C GLY A 68 -7.79 -19.00 12.24
N PRO A 69 -9.08 -18.77 12.51
CA PRO A 69 -9.86 -17.68 11.91
C PRO A 69 -9.37 -16.26 12.26
N GLY A 70 -8.51 -16.13 13.28
CA GLY A 70 -7.94 -14.85 13.70
C GLY A 70 -6.57 -14.56 13.11
N LYS A 71 -6.03 -15.44 12.25
CA LYS A 71 -4.71 -15.28 11.66
C LYS A 71 -4.70 -14.18 10.60
N ILE A 72 -3.68 -13.32 10.66
CA ILE A 72 -3.47 -12.22 9.72
C ILE A 72 -2.12 -12.41 9.05
N TYR A 73 -2.06 -12.13 7.75
CA TYR A 73 -0.83 -12.04 6.97
C TYR A 73 -0.65 -10.60 6.51
N ALA A 74 0.57 -10.08 6.62
CA ALA A 74 0.85 -8.70 6.26
C ALA A 74 2.26 -8.53 5.69
N LEU A 75 2.35 -7.62 4.73
CA LEU A 75 3.60 -7.11 4.17
C LEU A 75 3.60 -5.59 4.36
N GLY A 76 4.62 -5.08 5.03
CA GLY A 76 4.87 -3.64 5.16
C GLY A 76 6.09 -3.23 4.36
N LEU A 77 6.02 -2.06 3.73
CA LEU A 77 7.07 -1.47 2.90
C LEU A 77 7.27 0.00 3.27
N CYS A 78 8.51 0.47 3.27
CA CYS A 78 8.86 1.90 3.28
C CYS A 78 9.50 2.28 1.94
N ILE A 79 9.37 3.55 1.57
CA ILE A 79 10.11 4.11 0.43
C ILE A 79 11.61 4.07 0.80
N PRO A 80 12.48 3.53 -0.05
CA PRO A 80 13.92 3.56 0.19
C PRO A 80 14.40 5.00 0.40
N GLY A 81 15.18 5.24 1.45
CA GLY A 81 15.85 6.52 1.64
C GLY A 81 16.87 6.71 0.53
N THR A 82 16.79 7.83 -0.19
CA THR A 82 17.81 8.30 -1.14
C THR A 82 19.10 8.68 -0.42
#